data_AF-A0A963HBV0-F1
#
_entry.id   AF-A0A963HBV0-F1
#
_cell.length_a   1.000
_cell.length_b   1.000
_cell.length_c   1.000
_cell.angle_alpha   90.00
_cell.angle_beta   90.00
_cell.angle_gamma   90.00
#
_symmetry.space_group_name_H-M   'P 1'
#
loop_
_entity.id
_entity.type
_entity.pdbx_description
1 polymer ?
#
loop_
_entity_poly.entity_id
_entity_poly.type
_entity_poly.pdbx_seq_one_letter_code
_entity_poly.pdbx_strand_id
1 'polypeptide(L)'
;HFDGVFANASLFHVPQQELPRVLRQLHATLKRRGVLFCSNPRGDNEEGWHGQRYASYHDLAAWRCRMADAGYLELEHYFRPAGLPCAQQPWLASVWRKAAQ
;
A
#
# COMPACT_ATOMS: atom_id res chain seq x y z
N HIS A 1 2.16 19.79 5.35
CA HIS A 1 1.29 18.62 5.66
C HIS A 1 0.11 18.57 4.71
N PHE A 2 -0.37 17.36 4.37
CA PHE A 2 -1.42 17.11 3.38
C PHE A 2 -2.67 16.47 4.00
N ASP A 3 -3.84 16.73 3.44
CA ASP A 3 -5.09 16.05 3.82
C ASP A 3 -5.16 14.62 3.25
N GLY A 4 -4.52 14.41 2.10
CA GLY A 4 -4.40 13.09 1.50
C GLY A 4 -3.11 12.91 0.71
N VAL A 5 -2.71 11.65 0.56
CA VAL A 5 -1.64 11.19 -0.33
C VAL A 5 -2.24 10.14 -1.26
N PHE A 6 -1.92 10.25 -2.55
CA PHE A 6 -2.34 9.31 -3.58
C PHE A 6 -1.13 8.60 -4.17
N ALA A 7 -1.04 7.28 -3.97
CA ALA A 7 0.09 6.45 -4.37
C ALA A 7 -0.38 5.26 -5.24
N ASN A 8 -0.69 5.53 -6.51
CA ASN A 8 -1.17 4.52 -7.44
C ASN A 8 -0.01 3.96 -8.27
N ALA A 9 0.18 2.65 -8.21
CA ALA A 9 1.23 1.92 -8.90
C ALA A 9 2.65 2.44 -8.62
N SER A 10 2.95 2.76 -7.36
CA SER A 10 4.27 3.29 -6.96
C SER A 10 4.92 2.55 -5.79
N LEU A 11 4.17 2.23 -4.72
CA LEU A 11 4.78 1.70 -3.49
C LEU A 11 5.34 0.28 -3.64
N PHE A 12 4.81 -0.51 -4.57
CA PHE A 12 5.36 -1.84 -4.88
C PHE A 12 6.74 -1.81 -5.56
N HIS A 13 7.28 -0.63 -5.90
CA HIS A 13 8.66 -0.48 -6.36
C HIS A 13 9.64 -0.14 -5.21
N VAL A 14 9.15 0.01 -3.98
CA VAL A 14 9.99 0.24 -2.80
C VAL A 14 10.46 -1.11 -2.25
N PRO A 15 11.78 -1.32 -2.05
CA PRO A 15 12.26 -2.54 -1.42
C PRO A 15 11.68 -2.76 -0.01
N GLN A 16 11.45 -4.02 0.37
CA GLN A 16 10.81 -4.38 1.64
C GLN A 16 11.55 -3.82 2.84
N GLN A 17 12.88 -3.78 2.78
CA GLN A 17 13.71 -3.22 3.86
C GLN A 17 13.52 -1.71 4.04
N GLU A 18 13.18 -0.97 2.97
CA GLU A 18 12.99 0.48 2.98
C GLU A 18 11.52 0.89 3.18
N LEU A 19 10.59 -0.02 2.88
CA LEU A 19 9.15 0.24 2.93
C LEU A 19 8.67 0.79 4.29
N PRO A 20 9.12 0.27 5.46
CA PRO A 20 8.74 0.85 6.75
C PRO A 20 9.12 2.33 6.90
N ARG A 21 10.32 2.72 6.42
CA ARG A 21 10.77 4.11 6.46
C ARG A 21 9.90 4.98 5.55
N VAL A 22 9.65 4.55 4.32
CA VAL A 22 8.83 5.29 3.36
C VAL A 22 7.40 5.48 3.88
N LEU A 23 6.76 4.42 4.39
CA LEU A 23 5.39 4.51 4.93
C LEU A 23 5.29 5.47 6.11
N ARG A 24 6.29 5.48 7.02
CA ARG A 24 6.36 6.44 8.14
C ARG A 24 6.60 7.88 7.68
N GLN A 25 7.42 8.07 6.64
CA GLN A 25 7.62 9.40 6.06
C GLN A 25 6.33 9.93 5.42
N LEU A 26 5.60 9.09 4.67
CA LEU A 26 4.28 9.44 4.16
C LEU A 26 3.31 9.77 5.30
N HIS A 27 3.33 8.98 6.38
CA HIS A 27 2.48 9.20 7.57
C HIS A 27 2.78 10.56 8.22
N ALA A 28 4.06 10.93 8.33
CA ALA A 28 4.48 12.22 8.86
C ALA A 28 3.99 13.40 8.00
N THR A 29 3.88 13.22 6.68
CA THR A 29 3.37 14.28 5.80
C THR A 29 1.87 14.52 5.97
N LEU A 30 1.08 13.54 6.44
CA LEU A 30 -0.36 13.67 6.59
C LEU A 30 -0.74 14.54 7.81
N LYS A 31 -1.80 15.35 7.65
CA LYS A 31 -2.49 16.02 8.77
C LYS A 31 -3.19 14.99 9.66
N ARG A 32 -3.66 15.41 10.85
CA ARG A 32 -4.53 14.58 11.70
C ARG A 32 -5.73 14.08 10.88
N ARG A 33 -6.04 12.79 10.98
CA ARG A 33 -7.11 12.11 10.22
C ARG A 33 -6.93 12.12 8.69
N GLY A 34 -5.77 12.56 8.18
CA GLY A 34 -5.44 12.51 6.76
C GLY A 34 -5.38 11.08 6.22
N VAL A 35 -5.49 10.94 4.90
CA VAL A 35 -5.72 9.65 4.24
C VAL A 35 -4.62 9.33 3.23
N LEU A 36 -4.10 8.11 3.26
CA LEU A 36 -3.30 7.53 2.19
C LEU A 36 -4.17 6.59 1.36
N PHE A 37 -4.33 6.88 0.08
CA PHE A 37 -4.75 5.89 -0.91
C PHE A 37 -3.52 5.26 -1.54
N CYS A 38 -3.51 3.94 -1.66
CA CYS A 38 -2.53 3.23 -2.47
C CYS A 38 -3.16 2.12 -3.28
N SER A 39 -2.62 1.89 -4.48
CA SER A 39 -2.97 0.69 -5.24
C SER A 39 -1.73 0.07 -5.88
N ASN A 40 -1.53 -1.21 -5.60
CA ASN A 40 -0.36 -1.99 -5.99
C ASN A 40 -0.84 -3.29 -6.62
N PRO A 41 -0.08 -3.90 -7.54
CA PRO A 41 -0.28 -5.30 -7.88
C PRO A 41 -0.17 -6.16 -6.62
N ARG A 42 -1.09 -7.10 -6.43
CA ARG A 42 -1.00 -8.11 -5.38
C ARG A 42 -0.09 -9.24 -5.84
N GLY A 43 0.56 -9.90 -4.89
CA GLY A 43 1.33 -11.12 -5.11
C GLY A 43 1.28 -11.98 -3.86
N ASP A 44 2.20 -12.93 -3.77
CA ASP A 44 2.34 -13.91 -2.70
C ASP A 44 3.57 -13.58 -1.81
N ASN A 45 3.82 -12.29 -1.61
CA ASN A 45 4.91 -11.72 -0.80
C ASN A 45 6.32 -11.86 -1.40
N GLU A 46 6.43 -12.02 -2.72
CA GLU A 46 7.70 -12.06 -3.43
C GLU A 46 8.31 -10.67 -3.67
N GLU A 47 9.63 -10.64 -3.80
CA GLU A 47 10.41 -9.44 -4.10
C GLU A 47 11.60 -9.78 -5.00
N GLY A 48 11.86 -8.90 -5.97
CA GLY A 48 13.00 -9.04 -6.87
C GLY A 48 12.85 -8.27 -8.16
N TRP A 49 13.70 -8.61 -9.13
CA TRP A 49 13.64 -8.05 -10.47
C TRP A 49 12.60 -8.78 -11.33
N HIS A 50 11.61 -8.02 -11.83
CA HIS A 50 10.63 -8.49 -12.80
C HIS A 50 10.91 -7.82 -14.15
N GLY A 51 11.80 -8.43 -14.92
CA GLY A 51 12.40 -7.81 -16.10
C GLY A 51 13.29 -6.63 -15.70
N GLN A 52 12.99 -5.45 -16.22
CA GLN A 52 13.77 -4.23 -15.99
C GLN A 52 13.33 -3.43 -14.75
N ARG A 53 12.34 -3.91 -14.00
CA ARG A 53 11.78 -3.19 -12.84
C ARG A 53 11.89 -4.04 -11.59
N TYR A 54 12.40 -3.44 -10.52
CA TYR A 54 12.37 -4.04 -9.19
C TYR A 54 10.96 -3.95 -8.62
N ALA A 55 10.44 -5.02 -8.05
CA ALA A 55 9.13 -5.01 -7.41
C ALA A 55 9.16 -5.80 -6.10
N SER A 56 8.37 -5.33 -5.14
CA SER A 56 7.98 -6.03 -3.93
C SER A 56 6.47 -6.12 -3.94
N TYR A 57 5.97 -7.34 -4.12
CA TYR A 57 4.55 -7.63 -4.09
C TYR A 57 4.15 -8.11 -2.71
N HIS A 58 2.90 -7.85 -2.34
CA HIS A 58 2.35 -8.25 -1.06
C HIS A 58 0.96 -8.84 -1.27
N ASP A 59 0.64 -9.86 -0.50
CA ASP A 59 -0.76 -10.22 -0.28
C ASP A 59 -1.43 -9.18 0.63
N LEU A 60 -2.74 -9.28 0.79
CA LEU A 60 -3.50 -8.35 1.63
C LEU A 60 -3.10 -8.41 3.12
N ALA A 61 -2.77 -9.61 3.63
CA ALA A 61 -2.45 -9.79 5.04
C ALA A 61 -1.10 -9.15 5.39
N ALA A 62 -0.06 -9.40 4.58
CA ALA A 62 1.24 -8.77 4.73
C ALA A 62 1.16 -7.25 4.54
N TRP A 63 0.37 -6.79 3.55
CA TRP A 63 0.16 -5.35 3.34
C TRP A 63 -0.48 -4.69 4.56
N ARG A 64 -1.49 -5.32 5.17
CA ARG A 64 -2.11 -4.85 6.43
C ARG A 64 -1.10 -4.72 7.56
N CYS A 65 -0.26 -5.72 7.77
CA CYS A 65 0.78 -5.67 8.81
C CYS A 65 1.73 -4.47 8.57
N ARG A 66 2.23 -4.30 7.35
CA ARG A 66 3.12 -3.19 6.97
C ARG A 66 2.49 -1.82 7.25
N MET A 67 1.21 -1.67 6.93
CA MET A 67 0.45 -0.43 7.13
C MET A 67 0.19 -0.16 8.62
N ALA A 68 -0.21 -1.19 9.37
CA ALA A 68 -0.42 -1.10 10.82
C ALA A 68 0.88 -0.70 11.55
N ASP A 69 2.00 -1.36 11.23
CA ASP A 69 3.33 -1.06 11.80
C ASP A 69 3.82 0.37 11.52
N ALA A 70 3.29 0.99 10.45
CA ALA A 70 3.56 2.37 10.08
C ALA A 70 2.57 3.38 10.69
N GLY A 71 1.63 2.94 11.53
CA GLY A 71 0.67 3.80 12.22
C GLY A 71 -0.57 4.14 11.41
N TYR A 72 -0.96 3.27 10.47
CA TYR A 72 -2.19 3.46 9.71
C TYR A 72 -3.33 2.56 10.20
N LEU A 73 -4.55 3.08 10.09
CA LEU A 73 -5.79 2.33 10.28
C LEU A 73 -6.45 2.08 8.92
N GLU A 74 -6.82 0.84 8.63
CA GLU A 74 -7.54 0.51 7.40
C GLU A 74 -8.94 1.14 7.40
N LEU A 75 -9.31 1.77 6.28
CA LEU A 75 -10.68 2.24 6.04
C LEU A 75 -11.40 1.34 5.03
N GLU A 76 -10.70 0.96 3.97
CA GLU A 76 -11.27 0.18 2.89
C GLU A 76 -10.16 -0.53 2.11
N HIS A 77 -10.49 -1.69 1.53
CA HIS A 77 -9.73 -2.29 0.45
C HIS A 77 -10.69 -2.90 -0.57
N TYR A 78 -10.25 -2.98 -1.83
CA TYR A 78 -10.95 -3.67 -2.89
C TYR A 78 -9.96 -4.09 -3.97
N PHE A 79 -10.33 -5.12 -4.72
CA PHE A 79 -9.53 -5.60 -5.83
C PHE A 79 -10.06 -5.02 -7.15
N ARG A 80 -9.17 -4.86 -8.15
CA ARG A 80 -9.53 -4.32 -9.47
C ARG A 80 -9.06 -5.24 -10.60
N PRO A 81 -9.83 -5.32 -11.72
CA PRO A 81 -11.08 -4.59 -11.97
C PRO A 81 -12.28 -5.23 -11.25
N ALA A 82 -13.27 -4.41 -10.89
CA ALA A 82 -14.49 -4.90 -10.25
C ALA A 82 -15.32 -5.79 -11.20
N GLY A 83 -16.11 -6.70 -10.62
CA GLY A 83 -17.04 -7.55 -11.39
C GLY A 83 -16.44 -8.83 -11.99
N LEU A 84 -15.14 -9.08 -11.82
CA LEU A 84 -14.49 -10.33 -12.22
C LEU A 84 -14.31 -11.29 -11.04
N PRO A 85 -13.99 -12.58 -11.25
CA PRO A 85 -13.49 -13.44 -10.18
C PRO A 85 -12.21 -12.88 -9.58
N CYS A 86 -12.00 -13.02 -8.26
CA CYS A 86 -10.82 -12.48 -7.55
C CYS A 86 -9.46 -12.88 -8.17
N ALA A 87 -9.37 -14.09 -8.75
CA ALA A 87 -8.19 -14.56 -9.47
C ALA A 87 -7.79 -13.67 -10.68
N GLN A 88 -8.76 -12.95 -11.25
CA GLN A 88 -8.55 -12.03 -12.38
C GLN A 88 -8.47 -10.56 -11.95
N GLN A 89 -8.39 -10.31 -10.64
CA GLN A 89 -8.26 -8.97 -10.07
C GLN A 89 -6.85 -8.79 -9.49
N PRO A 90 -5.84 -8.43 -10.32
CA PRO A 90 -4.45 -8.40 -9.91
C PRO A 90 -4.08 -7.17 -9.07
N TRP A 91 -4.93 -6.15 -9.01
CA TRP A 91 -4.62 -4.91 -8.28
C TRP A 91 -5.34 -4.89 -6.94
N LEU A 92 -4.59 -4.70 -5.86
CA LEU A 92 -5.12 -4.34 -4.56
C LEU A 92 -5.16 -2.81 -4.47
N ALA A 93 -6.32 -2.22 -4.25
CA ALA A 93 -6.51 -0.83 -3.88
C ALA A 93 -6.90 -0.76 -2.40
N SER A 94 -6.33 0.17 -1.64
CA SER A 94 -6.59 0.29 -0.21
C SER A 94 -6.49 1.74 0.27
N VAL A 95 -7.29 2.07 1.27
CA VAL A 95 -7.44 3.41 1.84
C VAL A 95 -7.13 3.34 3.33
N TRP A 96 -6.26 4.23 3.78
CA TRP A 96 -5.66 4.18 5.10
C TRP A 96 -5.73 5.53 5.79
N ARG A 97 -6.21 5.55 7.03
CA ARG A 97 -6.22 6.76 7.86
C ARG A 97 -4.94 6.83 8.68
N LYS A 98 -4.38 8.03 8.79
CA LYS A 98 -3.36 8.33 9.81
C LYS A 98 -3.95 8.04 11.20
N ALA A 99 -3.40 7.08 11.93
CA ALA A 99 -3.83 6.84 13.31
C ALA A 99 -3.55 8.09 14.15
N ALA A 100 -4.39 8.35 15.15
CA ALA A 100 -4.08 9.40 16.10
C ALA A 100 -2.82 8.98 16.88
N GLN A 101 -1.81 9.85 16.87
CA GLN A 101 -0.87 9.92 17.99
C GLN A 101 -1.54 10.69 19.12
#